data_AF-A0A1Q7AFQ3-F1
#
_entry.id   AF-A0A1Q7AFQ3-F1
#
_cell.length_a   1.000
_cell.length_b   1.000
_cell.length_c   1.000
_cell.angle_alpha   90.00
_cell.angle_beta   90.00
_cell.angle_gamma   90.00
#
_symmetry.space_group_name_H-M   'P 1'
#
loop_
_entity.id
_entity.type
_entity.pdbx_description
1 polymer ?
#
loop_
_entity_poly.entity_id
_entity_poly.type
_entity_poly.pdbx_seq_one_letter_code
_entity_poly.pdbx_strand_id
1 'polypeptide(L)'
;MLFTKRLREGIRRGRIRCSVRIWTRPHVRVGGRYRMDEAHIVVDSIAPIRVKDISYELARESGFDSVDDLLRIARHGRGDNVYLIRFHYLPPGAWDGPVWKRRRKIES
;
A
#
# COMPACT_ATOMS: atom_id res chain seq x y z
N MET A 1 0.92 6.08 5.59
CA MET A 1 0.16 6.03 4.32
C MET A 1 -1.32 6.23 4.62
N LEU A 2 -2.06 6.99 3.81
CA LEU A 2 -3.49 7.25 4.03
C LEU A 2 -4.28 7.04 2.75
N PHE A 3 -5.47 6.44 2.87
CA PHE A 3 -6.38 6.16 1.76
C PHE A 3 -7.75 6.81 2.01
N THR A 4 -8.34 7.33 0.93
CA THR A 4 -9.72 7.82 0.93
C THR A 4 -10.68 6.67 1.26
N LYS A 5 -11.82 6.99 1.87
CA LYS A 5 -12.80 5.98 2.31
C LYS A 5 -13.22 5.04 1.19
N ARG A 6 -13.40 5.55 -0.04
CA ARG A 6 -13.78 4.77 -1.24
C ARG A 6 -12.82 3.60 -1.53
N LEU A 7 -11.52 3.77 -1.30
CA LEU A 7 -10.52 2.75 -1.66
C LEU A 7 -10.34 1.67 -0.57
N ARG A 8 -10.74 1.95 0.68
CA ARG A 8 -10.45 1.08 1.83
C ARG A 8 -11.07 -0.30 1.70
N GLU A 9 -12.29 -0.39 1.19
CA GLU A 9 -12.97 -1.68 1.01
C GLU A 9 -12.29 -2.53 -0.08
N GLY A 10 -11.88 -1.91 -1.19
CA GLY A 10 -11.13 -2.59 -2.24
C GLY A 10 -9.78 -3.11 -1.75
N ILE A 11 -9.10 -2.34 -0.90
CA ILE A 11 -7.84 -2.74 -0.26
C ILE A 11 -8.06 -3.90 0.73
N ARG A 12 -9.06 -3.79 1.61
CA ARG A 12 -9.43 -4.82 2.58
C ARG A 12 -9.72 -6.17 1.90
N ARG A 13 -10.39 -6.14 0.74
CA ARG A 13 -10.69 -7.33 -0.07
C ARG A 13 -9.51 -7.81 -0.94
N GLY A 14 -8.34 -7.16 -0.88
CA GLY A 14 -7.18 -7.49 -1.70
C GLY A 14 -7.32 -7.17 -3.19
N ARG A 15 -8.39 -6.45 -3.59
CA ARG A 15 -8.61 -6.04 -4.99
C ARG A 15 -7.71 -4.89 -5.40
N ILE A 16 -7.34 -4.04 -4.44
CA ILE A 16 -6.40 -2.93 -4.62
C ILE A 16 -5.13 -3.28 -3.85
N ARG A 17 -4.01 -3.43 -4.56
CA ARG A 17 -2.71 -3.85 -4.00
C ARG A 17 -1.58 -2.87 -4.30
N CYS A 18 -1.90 -1.75 -4.94
CA CYS A 18 -0.93 -0.71 -5.21
C CYS A 18 -1.55 0.69 -5.18
N SER A 19 -0.70 1.70 -5.09
CA SER A 19 -1.09 3.11 -5.11
C SER A 19 -0.01 3.91 -5.81
N VAL A 20 -0.43 4.85 -6.65
CA VAL A 20 0.45 5.86 -7.21
C VAL A 20 0.42 7.11 -6.32
N ARG A 21 1.59 7.65 -6.01
CA ARG A 21 1.75 8.87 -5.20
C ARG A 21 2.67 9.85 -5.90
N ILE A 22 2.31 11.13 -5.84
CA ILE A 22 3.14 12.21 -6.37
C ILE A 22 3.64 13.02 -5.17
N TRP A 23 4.92 12.93 -4.89
CA TRP A 23 5.55 13.54 -3.70
C TRP A 23 6.89 14.15 -4.06
N THR A 24 7.41 15.05 -3.25
CA THR A 24 8.80 15.54 -3.40
C THR A 24 9.81 14.44 -3.04
N ARG A 25 9.49 13.60 -2.05
CA ARG A 25 10.28 12.43 -1.60
C ARG A 25 9.36 11.32 -1.07
N PRO A 26 9.83 10.06 -0.97
CA PRO A 26 9.03 8.99 -0.36
C PRO A 26 8.66 9.31 1.10
N HIS A 27 7.37 9.25 1.44
CA HIS A 27 6.88 9.40 2.82
C HIS A 27 6.66 8.05 3.53
N VAL A 28 6.96 6.95 2.84
CA VAL A 28 6.85 5.60 3.36
C VAL A 28 8.14 4.82 3.05
N ARG A 29 8.33 3.70 3.74
CA ARG A 29 9.47 2.78 3.54
C ARG A 29 8.98 1.36 3.30
N VAL A 30 9.75 0.58 2.54
CA VAL A 30 9.54 -0.87 2.39
C VAL A 30 9.59 -1.56 3.76
N GLY A 31 8.69 -2.50 3.98
CA GLY A 31 8.44 -3.14 5.28
C GLY A 31 7.70 -2.25 6.30
N GLY A 32 7.47 -0.98 5.97
CA GLY A 32 6.74 -0.05 6.82
C GLY A 32 5.27 -0.46 6.97
N ARG A 33 4.79 -0.46 8.22
CA ARG A 33 3.40 -0.76 8.57
C ARG A 33 2.66 0.55 8.83
N TYR A 34 1.53 0.75 8.15
CA TYR A 34 0.74 1.98 8.22
C TYR A 34 -0.70 1.66 8.55
N ARG A 35 -1.23 2.29 9.59
CA ARG A 35 -2.60 2.06 10.05
C ARG A 35 -3.62 2.42 8.99
N MET A 36 -4.60 1.54 8.80
CA MET A 36 -5.82 1.76 8.02
C MET A 36 -7.00 1.20 8.83
N ASP A 37 -7.73 2.09 9.50
CA ASP A 37 -8.77 1.75 10.47
C ASP A 37 -8.21 0.88 11.63
N GLU A 38 -8.76 -0.31 11.85
CA GLU A 38 -8.31 -1.30 12.85
C GLU A 38 -7.18 -2.22 12.35
N ALA A 39 -6.80 -2.07 11.08
CA ALA A 39 -5.85 -2.91 10.38
C ALA A 39 -4.61 -2.10 9.94
N HIS A 40 -3.69 -2.73 9.21
CA HIS A 40 -2.58 -2.01 8.59
C HIS A 40 -2.35 -2.43 7.15
N ILE A 41 -1.59 -1.57 6.47
CA ILE A 41 -1.00 -1.79 5.18
C ILE A 41 0.50 -1.93 5.37
N VAL A 42 1.08 -2.97 4.77
CA VAL A 42 2.52 -3.18 4.77
C VAL A 42 3.03 -2.88 3.38
N VAL A 43 4.01 -1.97 3.28
CA VAL A 43 4.59 -1.61 1.98
C VAL A 43 5.60 -2.67 1.55
N ASP A 44 5.38 -3.24 0.38
CA ASP A 44 6.22 -4.30 -0.21
C ASP A 44 7.30 -3.72 -1.11
N SER A 45 6.96 -2.70 -1.91
CA SER A 45 7.92 -2.04 -2.80
C SER A 45 7.57 -0.58 -3.04
N ILE A 46 8.60 0.22 -3.36
CA ILE A 46 8.48 1.61 -3.79
C ILE A 46 9.34 1.75 -5.03
N ALA A 47 8.73 2.08 -6.17
CA ALA A 47 9.44 2.30 -7.42
C ALA A 47 9.17 3.71 -7.94
N PRO A 48 10.19 4.52 -8.25
CA PRO A 48 9.99 5.73 -9.03
C PRO A 48 9.53 5.33 -10.44
N ILE A 49 8.50 6.01 -10.94
CA ILE A 49 7.98 5.83 -12.31
C ILE A 49 7.80 7.20 -12.96
N ARG A 50 7.54 7.25 -14.27
CA ARG A 50 7.13 8.50 -14.93
C ARG A 50 5.62 8.54 -15.05
N VAL A 51 5.06 9.75 -15.15
CA VAL A 51 3.61 9.94 -15.40
C VAL A 51 3.15 9.14 -16.63
N LYS A 52 3.97 9.10 -17.69
CA LYS A 52 3.66 8.36 -18.93
C LYS A 52 3.67 6.83 -18.78
N ASP A 53 4.23 6.32 -17.69
CA ASP A 53 4.23 4.88 -17.40
C ASP A 53 2.94 4.46 -16.66
N ILE A 54 2.05 5.42 -16.32
CA ILE A 54 0.75 5.13 -15.70
C ILE A 54 -0.23 4.68 -16.79
N SER A 55 -0.44 3.37 -16.88
CA SER A 55 -1.39 2.77 -17.81
C SER A 55 -2.82 2.72 -17.25
N TYR A 56 -3.79 2.45 -18.14
CA TYR A 56 -5.16 2.13 -17.75
C TYR A 56 -5.21 0.94 -16.76
N GLU A 57 -4.44 -0.11 -17.02
CA GLU A 57 -4.37 -1.29 -16.16
C GLU A 57 -3.87 -0.94 -14.76
N LEU A 58 -2.85 -0.08 -14.66
CA LEU A 58 -2.35 0.41 -13.37
C LEU A 58 -3.40 1.25 -12.64
N ALA A 59 -4.18 2.06 -13.37
CA ALA A 59 -5.28 2.81 -12.79
C ALA A 59 -6.35 1.86 -12.20
N ARG A 60 -6.73 0.82 -12.95
CA ARG A 60 -7.65 -0.23 -12.47
C ARG A 60 -7.11 -0.97 -11.26
N GLU A 61 -5.85 -1.40 -11.28
CA GLU A 61 -5.18 -2.11 -10.18
C GLU A 61 -5.14 -1.26 -8.88
N SER A 62 -5.03 0.06 -9.04
CA SER A 62 -5.02 1.00 -7.91
C SER A 62 -6.41 1.52 -7.49
N GLY A 63 -7.48 1.04 -8.11
CA GLY A 63 -8.87 1.34 -7.73
C GLY A 63 -9.49 2.57 -8.39
N PHE A 64 -8.97 2.97 -9.55
CA PHE A 64 -9.49 4.06 -10.38
C PHE A 64 -10.09 3.51 -11.67
N ASP A 65 -11.03 4.26 -12.26
CA ASP A 65 -11.72 3.85 -13.49
C ASP A 65 -10.99 4.36 -14.75
N SER A 66 -10.14 5.38 -14.58
CA SER A 66 -9.31 5.95 -15.63
C SER A 66 -7.97 6.48 -15.09
N VAL A 67 -7.02 6.74 -15.99
CA VAL A 67 -5.74 7.41 -15.67
C VAL A 67 -5.99 8.84 -15.19
N ASP A 68 -6.96 9.54 -15.77
CA ASP A 68 -7.32 10.90 -15.38
C ASP A 68 -7.84 10.95 -13.93
N ASP A 69 -8.73 10.03 -13.54
CA ASP A 69 -9.23 9.94 -12.17
C ASP A 69 -8.11 9.70 -11.15
N LEU A 70 -7.16 8.81 -11.51
CA LEU A 70 -5.98 8.55 -10.69
C LEU A 70 -5.15 9.83 -10.53
N LEU A 71 -4.80 10.50 -11.65
CA LEU A 71 -3.94 11.66 -11.64
C LEU A 71 -4.57 12.84 -10.91
N ARG A 72 -5.87 13.06 -11.06
CA ARG A 72 -6.62 14.11 -10.34
C ARG A 72 -6.49 13.95 -8.83
N ILE A 73 -6.54 12.71 -8.33
CA ILE A 73 -6.35 12.43 -6.90
C ILE A 73 -4.86 12.43 -6.52
N ALA A 74 -3.95 11.96 -7.37
CA ALA A 74 -2.54 11.85 -7.05
C ALA A 74 -1.81 13.20 -7.04
N ARG A 75 -2.21 14.15 -7.88
CA ARG A 75 -1.62 15.50 -8.01
C ARG A 75 -2.12 16.47 -6.92
N HIS A 76 -2.04 16.08 -5.66
CA HIS A 76 -2.30 16.98 -4.54
C HIS A 76 -0.97 17.48 -3.94
N GLY A 77 -0.75 18.79 -3.97
CA GLY A 77 0.43 19.43 -3.37
C GLY A 77 1.57 19.72 -4.35
N ARG A 78 2.77 19.95 -3.81
CA ARG A 78 3.94 20.50 -4.52
C ARG A 78 4.90 19.45 -5.10
N GLY A 79 4.57 18.16 -5.04
CA GLY A 79 5.43 17.09 -5.54
C GLY A 79 5.34 16.92 -7.05
N ASP A 80 6.42 16.45 -7.65
CA ASP A 80 6.55 16.13 -9.08
C ASP A 80 7.04 14.68 -9.33
N ASN A 81 7.75 14.09 -8.36
CA ASN A 81 8.20 12.70 -8.44
C ASN A 81 7.03 11.73 -8.24
N VAL A 82 6.87 10.79 -9.17
CA VAL A 82 5.82 9.77 -9.15
C VAL A 82 6.39 8.46 -8.61
N TYR A 83 5.69 7.89 -7.64
CA TYR A 83 6.04 6.62 -7.00
C TYR A 83 4.90 5.62 -7.14
N LEU A 84 5.21 4.43 -7.64
CA LEU A 84 4.36 3.25 -7.51
C LEU A 84 4.70 2.53 -6.21
N ILE A 85 3.70 2.40 -5.34
CA ILE A 85 3.82 1.72 -4.06
C ILE A 85 2.99 0.45 -4.13
N ARG A 86 3.63 -0.72 -4.00
CA ARG A 86 2.92 -2.00 -3.84
C ARG A 86 2.85 -2.37 -2.37
N PHE A 87 1.75 -2.97 -1.96
CA PHE A 87 1.47 -3.28 -0.57
C PHE A 87 0.47 -4.43 -0.44
N HIS A 88 0.43 -5.02 0.75
CA HIS A 88 -0.62 -5.94 1.16
C HIS A 88 -1.37 -5.43 2.39
N TYR A 89 -2.62 -5.86 2.48
CA TYR A 89 -3.47 -5.64 3.64
C TYR A 89 -3.17 -6.68 4.72
N LEU A 90 -3.03 -6.21 5.94
CA LEU A 90 -2.82 -7.05 7.12
C LEU A 90 -4.02 -6.85 8.06
N PRO A 91 -4.93 -7.84 8.16
CA PRO A 91 -6.14 -7.71 8.96
C PRO A 91 -5.83 -7.54 10.46
N PRO A 92 -6.79 -7.05 11.25
CA PRO A 92 -6.64 -6.99 12.70
C PRO A 92 -6.29 -8.38 13.26
N GLY A 93 -5.40 -8.44 14.25
CA GLY A 93 -4.95 -9.70 14.86
C GLY A 93 -3.90 -10.50 14.07
N ALA A 94 -3.59 -10.16 12.82
CA ALA A 94 -2.58 -10.88 12.03
C ALA A 94 -1.12 -10.47 12.35
N TRP A 95 -0.90 -9.74 13.45
CA TRP A 95 0.43 -9.31 13.93
C TRP A 95 1.14 -10.42 14.71
N ASP A 96 0.36 -11.29 15.32
CA ASP A 96 0.83 -12.41 16.11
C ASP A 96 1.12 -13.56 15.14
N GLY A 97 2.35 -13.62 14.63
CA GLY A 97 2.85 -14.85 14.01
C GLY A 97 2.64 -16.03 14.96
N PRO A 98 2.65 -17.29 14.47
CA PRO A 98 2.49 -18.44 15.35
C PRO A 98 3.50 -18.35 16.48
N VAL A 99 3.01 -18.36 17.73
CA VAL A 99 3.86 -18.53 18.91
C VAL A 99 4.45 -19.93 18.80
N TRP A 100 5.60 -20.07 18.15
CA TRP A 100 6.42 -21.26 18.30
C TRP A 100 6.84 -21.29 19.76
N LYS A 101 6.06 -21.97 20.60
CA LYS A 101 6.50 -22.38 21.93
C LYS A 101 7.79 -23.15 21.71
N ARG A 102 8.92 -22.50 21.97
CA ARG A 102 10.24 -23.10 22.03
C ARG A 102 10.07 -24.38 22.85
N ARG A 103 10.13 -25.56 22.21
CA ARG A 103 10.11 -26.83 22.94
C ARG A 103 11.26 -26.73 23.94
N ARG A 104 10.94 -26.64 25.23
CA ARG A 104 11.94 -26.79 26.29
C ARG A 104 12.58 -28.15 26.03
N LYS A 105 13.89 -28.14 25.80
CA LYS A 105 14.73 -29.32 25.98
C LYS A 105 14.38 -29.89 27.34
N ILE A 106 13.82 -31.09 27.37
CA ILE A 106 13.83 -31.92 28.57
C ILE A 106 15.22 -32.54 28.53
N GLU A 107 16.13 -32.00 29.33
CA GLU A 107 17.39 -32.69 29.65
C GLU A 107 17.09 -33.64 30.81
N SER A 108 17.48 -34.90 30.60
CA SER A 108 17.35 -36.05 31.50
C SER A 108 18.23 -35.93 32.73
#